data_AF-A0A225D8B7-F1
#
_entry.id   AF-A0A225D8B7-F1
#
_cell.length_a   1.000
_cell.length_b   1.000
_cell.length_c   1.000
_cell.angle_alpha   90.00
_cell.angle_beta   90.00
_cell.angle_gamma   90.00
#
_symmetry.space_group_name_H-M   'P 1'
#
loop_
_entity.id
_entity.type
_entity.pdbx_description
1 polymer ?
#
loop_
_entity_poly.entity_id
_entity_poly.type
_entity_poly.pdbx_seq_one_letter_code
_entity_poly.pdbx_strand_id
1 'polypeptide(L)'
;MGRWGFNDKSRFGDRSRFAVEVGESHSDTDAARRVDVWAAGVWLTCDDNNVYVPHFAGCLQHAVGYLLSDPQCSCGRPYPELSVADNYRRLWGGAQTDNAQYLSYRFMHWGPTADNVSMLLFREAGTAYLPFSFCWPVRAELGQVFVAQLPEWELAAVLHDTAWALMWDWADRSRWPK
;
A
#
# COMPACT_ATOMS: atom_id res chain seq x y z
N MET A 1 34.64 -4.17 10.00
CA MET A 1 33.44 -4.47 9.19
C MET A 1 32.26 -3.87 9.93
N GLY A 2 31.73 -2.75 9.45
CA GLY A 2 30.68 -2.00 10.14
C GLY A 2 29.35 -2.75 10.07
N ARG A 3 28.72 -2.96 11.24
CA ARG A 3 27.33 -3.38 11.38
C ARG A 3 26.47 -2.31 10.71
N TRP A 4 25.90 -2.59 9.55
CA TRP A 4 24.78 -1.79 9.04
C TRP A 4 23.55 -2.20 9.86
N GLY A 5 23.47 -1.69 11.09
CA GLY A 5 22.27 -1.84 11.90
C GLY A 5 21.17 -1.03 11.22
N PHE A 6 20.14 -1.71 10.72
CA PHE A 6 18.87 -1.06 10.42
C PHE A 6 18.42 -0.36 11.70
N ASN A 7 18.28 0.96 11.65
CA ASN A 7 17.65 1.71 12.73
C ASN A 7 16.18 1.26 12.79
N ASP A 8 15.63 1.05 13.98
CA ASP A 8 14.29 0.48 14.23
C ASP A 8 13.11 1.29 13.62
N LYS A 9 13.39 2.35 12.86
CA LYS A 9 12.43 3.15 12.09
C LYS A 9 13.02 3.55 10.73
N SER A 10 12.57 2.88 9.67
CA SER A 10 12.91 3.23 8.28
C SER A 10 11.66 3.78 7.58
N ARG A 11 11.77 4.93 6.91
CA ARG A 11 10.69 5.50 6.09
C ARG A 11 11.08 5.47 4.62
N PHE A 12 10.17 4.95 3.81
CA PHE A 12 10.26 4.94 2.36
C PHE A 12 9.16 5.85 1.80
N GLY A 13 9.54 6.86 1.01
CA GLY A 13 8.60 7.81 0.41
C GLY A 13 8.25 9.03 1.28
N ASP A 14 7.13 9.65 0.93
CA ASP A 14 6.65 10.94 1.45
C ASP A 14 5.20 10.82 1.93
N ARG A 15 4.95 11.06 3.21
CA ARG A 15 3.61 10.92 3.83
C ARG A 15 2.55 11.76 3.14
N SER A 16 2.91 12.90 2.55
CA SER A 16 1.96 13.76 1.84
C SER A 16 1.47 13.16 0.52
N ARG A 17 2.22 12.19 -0.03
CA ARG A 17 1.91 11.50 -1.27
C ARG A 17 1.67 10.02 -1.00
N PHE A 18 2.73 9.24 -0.87
CA PHE A 18 2.69 7.84 -0.44
C PHE A 18 3.96 7.50 0.35
N ALA A 19 3.80 6.87 1.51
CA ALA A 19 4.93 6.39 2.30
C ALA A 19 4.62 5.09 3.03
N VAL A 20 5.67 4.31 3.28
CA VAL A 20 5.64 3.19 4.21
C VAL A 20 6.73 3.38 5.26
N GLU A 21 6.36 3.21 6.53
CA GLU A 21 7.26 3.31 7.67
C GLU A 21 7.35 1.96 8.36
N VAL A 22 8.53 1.37 8.35
CA VAL A 22 8.83 0.11 9.01
C VAL A 22 9.37 0.42 10.40
N GLY A 23 8.66 -0.06 11.42
CA GLY A 23 9.00 0.09 12.83
C GLY A 23 9.59 -1.19 13.44
N GLU A 24 9.47 -1.27 14.76
CA GLU A 24 10.04 -2.34 15.59
C GLU A 24 9.46 -3.74 15.27
N SER A 25 10.22 -4.77 15.64
CA SER A 25 9.74 -6.15 15.63
C SER A 25 8.77 -6.42 16.78
N HIS A 26 7.78 -7.27 16.55
CA HIS A 26 6.75 -7.63 17.52
C HIS A 26 6.61 -9.16 17.64
N SER A 27 7.69 -9.89 17.95
CA SER A 27 7.61 -11.27 18.47
C SER A 27 8.98 -11.85 18.85
N ASP A 28 8.97 -12.90 19.66
CA ASP A 28 10.14 -13.76 19.90
C ASP A 28 10.69 -14.41 18.62
N THR A 29 9.85 -14.52 17.58
CA THR A 29 10.20 -15.11 16.29
C THR A 29 10.76 -14.11 15.27
N ASP A 30 10.87 -12.82 15.62
CA ASP A 30 11.34 -11.70 14.77
C ASP A 30 10.63 -11.59 13.39
N ALA A 31 9.55 -12.35 13.17
CA ALA A 31 8.89 -12.52 11.87
C ALA A 31 7.76 -11.52 11.61
N ALA A 32 7.41 -10.72 12.62
CA ALA A 32 6.48 -9.62 12.51
C ALA A 32 7.17 -8.25 12.64
N ARG A 33 6.63 -7.24 11.97
CA ARG A 33 7.06 -5.84 12.05
C ARG A 33 5.85 -4.93 12.15
N ARG A 34 6.00 -3.83 12.88
CA ARG A 34 5.09 -2.69 12.76
C ARG A 34 5.31 -2.00 11.41
N VAL A 35 4.24 -1.73 10.67
CA VAL A 35 4.25 -1.02 9.38
C VAL A 35 3.14 0.03 9.33
N ASP A 36 3.55 1.30 9.27
CA ASP A 36 2.64 2.43 9.11
C ASP A 36 2.59 2.88 7.65
N VAL A 37 1.42 2.80 7.01
CA VAL A 37 1.23 3.22 5.61
C VAL A 37 0.54 4.58 5.56
N TRP A 38 1.05 5.47 4.71
CA TRP A 38 0.54 6.82 4.55
C TRP A 38 0.20 7.09 3.10
N ALA A 39 -0.92 7.77 2.86
CA ALA A 39 -1.28 8.31 1.55
C ALA A 39 -2.01 9.64 1.70
N ALA A 40 -1.71 10.63 0.86
CA ALA A 40 -2.36 11.94 0.88
C ALA A 40 -2.33 12.64 2.26
N GLY A 41 -1.26 12.42 3.04
CA GLY A 41 -1.13 12.94 4.41
C GLY A 41 -1.91 12.17 5.47
N VAL A 42 -2.60 11.09 5.10
CA VAL A 42 -3.46 10.28 5.98
C VAL A 42 -2.76 8.97 6.33
N TRP A 43 -2.72 8.64 7.62
CA TRP A 43 -2.28 7.32 8.10
C TRP A 43 -3.38 6.28 7.88
N LEU A 44 -3.05 5.20 7.18
CA LEU A 44 -4.00 4.18 6.70
C LEU A 44 -4.11 2.98 7.64
N THR A 45 -2.99 2.47 8.13
CA THR A 45 -2.90 1.26 8.99
C THR A 45 -3.15 1.60 10.46
N CYS A 46 -4.24 2.29 10.76
CA CYS A 46 -4.52 2.78 12.10
C CYS A 46 -5.17 1.76 13.04
N ASP A 47 -5.73 0.66 12.51
CA ASP A 47 -6.45 -0.35 13.29
C ASP A 47 -5.55 -1.55 13.66
N ASP A 48 -4.88 -2.13 12.66
CA ASP A 48 -3.76 -3.05 12.84
C ASP A 48 -2.62 -2.65 11.89
N ASN A 49 -1.42 -2.50 12.45
CA ASN A 49 -0.20 -2.19 11.73
C ASN A 49 0.87 -3.27 11.91
N ASN A 50 0.56 -4.43 12.49
CA ASN A 50 1.52 -5.53 12.58
C ASN A 50 1.41 -6.43 11.36
N VAL A 51 2.52 -6.55 10.62
CA VAL A 51 2.59 -7.40 9.43
C VAL A 51 3.45 -8.60 9.69
N TYR A 52 3.01 -9.78 9.20
CA TYR A 52 3.89 -10.91 9.01
C TYR A 52 4.78 -10.63 7.78
N VAL A 53 6.09 -10.52 8.01
CA VAL A 53 7.05 -9.96 7.03
C VAL A 53 7.04 -10.72 5.69
N PRO A 54 7.16 -12.06 5.64
CA PRO A 54 7.18 -12.78 4.37
C PRO A 54 5.93 -12.57 3.52
N HIS A 55 4.74 -12.54 4.14
CA HIS A 55 3.49 -12.31 3.43
C HIS A 55 3.41 -10.88 2.91
N PHE A 56 3.66 -9.90 3.77
CA PHE A 56 3.54 -8.49 3.41
C PHE A 56 4.55 -8.06 2.36
N ALA A 57 5.81 -8.51 2.45
CA ALA A 57 6.80 -8.26 1.41
C ALA A 57 6.38 -8.87 0.06
N GLY A 58 5.77 -10.07 0.07
CA GLY A 58 5.17 -10.67 -1.13
C GLY A 58 4.03 -9.83 -1.73
N CYS A 59 3.15 -9.26 -0.89
CA CYS A 59 2.11 -8.34 -1.33
C CYS A 59 2.68 -7.08 -1.99
N LEU A 60 3.73 -6.49 -1.42
CA LEU A 60 4.40 -5.33 -1.99
C LEU A 60 5.06 -5.66 -3.34
N GLN A 61 5.76 -6.79 -3.43
CA GLN A 61 6.37 -7.26 -4.68
C GLN A 61 5.32 -7.53 -5.77
N HIS A 62 4.16 -8.09 -5.40
CA HIS A 62 3.06 -8.27 -6.33
C HIS A 62 2.54 -6.92 -6.87
N ALA A 63 2.40 -5.92 -5.99
CA ALA A 63 2.00 -4.57 -6.39
C ALA A 63 3.05 -3.90 -7.32
N VAL A 64 4.35 -4.10 -7.06
CA VAL A 64 5.42 -3.66 -7.96
C VAL A 64 5.31 -4.35 -9.32
N GLY A 65 5.11 -5.67 -9.34
CA GLY A 65 4.93 -6.43 -10.59
C GLY A 65 3.75 -5.91 -11.42
N TYR A 66 2.65 -5.51 -10.76
CA TYR A 66 1.52 -4.87 -11.43
C TYR A 66 1.90 -3.50 -12.04
N LEU A 67 2.64 -2.66 -11.33
CA LEU A 67 3.11 -1.36 -11.84
C LEU A 67 4.11 -1.49 -13.00
N LEU A 68 4.92 -2.55 -13.01
CA LEU A 68 5.88 -2.82 -14.08
C LEU A 68 5.25 -3.55 -15.27
N SER A 69 4.04 -4.08 -15.13
CA SER A 69 3.31 -4.68 -16.25
C SER A 69 2.88 -3.62 -17.26
N ASP A 70 2.77 -4.03 -18.53
CA ASP A 70 2.54 -3.15 -19.68
C ASP A 70 1.39 -2.16 -19.39
N PRO A 71 1.63 -0.84 -19.49
CA PRO A 71 0.60 0.18 -19.28
C PRO A 71 -0.63 -0.01 -20.18
N GLN A 72 -0.48 -0.66 -21.35
CA GLN A 72 -1.61 -1.00 -22.23
C GLN A 72 -2.60 -1.99 -21.58
N CYS A 73 -2.15 -2.75 -20.57
CA CYS A 73 -3.00 -3.60 -19.75
C CYS A 73 -3.58 -2.90 -18.50
N SER A 74 -3.05 -1.73 -18.11
CA SER A 74 -3.56 -0.96 -16.97
C SER A 74 -4.27 0.30 -17.43
N CYS A 75 -5.59 0.19 -17.49
CA CYS A 75 -6.50 1.21 -17.96
C CYS A 75 -6.39 2.46 -17.07
N GLY A 76 -6.42 3.65 -17.70
CA GLY A 76 -6.74 4.89 -17.00
C GLY A 76 -8.13 4.81 -16.33
N ARG A 77 -8.67 5.94 -15.89
CA ARG A 77 -10.01 5.94 -15.29
C ARG A 77 -11.06 5.32 -16.24
N PRO A 78 -11.93 4.41 -15.75
CA PRO A 78 -13.00 3.83 -16.56
C PRO A 78 -14.05 4.86 -16.98
N TYR A 79 -14.14 5.98 -16.25
CA TYR A 79 -15.01 7.11 -16.55
C TYR A 79 -14.14 8.39 -16.65
N PRO A 80 -13.48 8.64 -17.80
CA PRO A 80 -12.52 9.74 -17.96
C PRO A 80 -13.09 11.13 -17.68
N GLU A 81 -14.41 11.29 -17.88
CA GLU A 81 -15.18 12.51 -17.63
C GLU A 81 -15.38 12.80 -16.14
N LEU A 82 -15.29 11.78 -15.28
CA LEU A 82 -15.45 11.91 -13.83
C LEU A 82 -14.11 12.21 -13.16
N SER A 83 -14.15 12.92 -12.05
CA SER A 83 -12.96 13.10 -11.21
C SER A 83 -12.41 11.75 -10.72
N VAL A 84 -11.16 11.72 -10.24
CA VAL A 84 -10.56 10.51 -9.62
C VAL A 84 -11.42 10.03 -8.43
N ALA A 85 -11.88 10.96 -7.59
CA ALA A 85 -12.73 10.64 -6.45
C ALA A 85 -14.11 10.10 -6.87
N ASP A 86 -14.70 10.64 -7.94
CA ASP A 86 -16.00 10.19 -8.42
C ASP A 86 -15.92 8.85 -9.16
N ASN A 87 -14.81 8.57 -9.85
CA ASN A 87 -14.50 7.23 -10.34
C ASN A 87 -14.48 6.22 -9.19
N TYR A 88 -13.77 6.54 -8.11
CA TYR A 88 -13.73 5.70 -6.92
C TYR A 88 -15.13 5.47 -6.34
N ARG A 89 -15.92 6.53 -6.10
CA ARG A 89 -17.28 6.41 -5.57
C ARG A 89 -18.16 5.52 -6.44
N ARG A 90 -18.06 5.68 -7.76
CA ARG A 90 -18.84 4.90 -8.72
C ARG A 90 -18.46 3.42 -8.71
N LEU A 91 -17.16 3.12 -8.73
CA LEU A 91 -16.67 1.74 -8.66
C LEU A 91 -17.00 1.08 -7.32
N TRP A 92 -16.81 1.80 -6.21
CA TRP A 92 -17.13 1.32 -4.87
C TRP A 92 -18.63 1.07 -4.68
N GLY A 93 -19.48 2.00 -5.15
CA GLY A 93 -20.93 1.83 -5.10
C GLY A 93 -21.43 0.67 -5.96
N GLY A 94 -20.84 0.48 -7.15
CA GLY A 94 -21.17 -0.63 -8.04
C GLY A 94 -20.75 -2.01 -7.49
N ALA A 95 -19.67 -2.06 -6.71
CA ALA A 95 -19.11 -3.30 -6.17
C ALA A 95 -20.06 -4.07 -5.24
N GLN A 96 -21.12 -3.44 -4.73
CA GLN A 96 -22.15 -4.12 -3.94
C GLN A 96 -23.02 -5.07 -4.78
N THR A 97 -23.11 -4.83 -6.09
CA THR A 97 -23.90 -5.61 -7.04
C THR A 97 -23.02 -6.46 -7.94
N ASP A 98 -21.99 -5.86 -8.52
CA ASP A 98 -20.98 -6.52 -9.34
C ASP A 98 -19.62 -5.87 -9.08
N ASN A 99 -18.68 -6.66 -8.54
CA ASN A 99 -17.37 -6.18 -8.17
C ASN A 99 -16.28 -6.46 -9.22
N ALA A 100 -16.60 -7.04 -10.38
CA ALA A 100 -15.60 -7.41 -11.38
C ALA A 100 -14.75 -6.19 -11.82
N GLN A 101 -15.40 -5.07 -12.10
CA GLN A 101 -14.71 -3.83 -12.47
C GLN A 101 -13.96 -3.23 -11.28
N TYR A 102 -14.52 -3.27 -10.07
CA TYR A 102 -13.80 -2.82 -8.87
C TYR A 102 -12.51 -3.62 -8.64
N LEU A 103 -12.57 -4.95 -8.81
CA LEU A 103 -11.43 -5.85 -8.62
C LEU A 103 -10.30 -5.60 -9.63
N SER A 104 -10.60 -5.14 -10.85
CA SER A 104 -9.55 -4.84 -11.85
C SER A 104 -8.71 -3.61 -11.50
N TYR A 105 -9.23 -2.71 -10.66
CA TYR A 105 -8.53 -1.51 -10.20
C TYR A 105 -8.06 -1.62 -8.75
N ARG A 106 -8.40 -2.71 -8.04
CA ARG A 106 -8.14 -2.84 -6.61
C ARG A 106 -6.64 -2.80 -6.34
N PHE A 107 -6.26 -1.93 -5.42
CA PHE A 107 -4.89 -1.77 -4.96
C PHE A 107 -4.83 -1.92 -3.43
N MET A 108 -3.64 -2.18 -2.87
CA MET A 108 -3.45 -2.39 -1.43
C MET A 108 -4.31 -3.50 -0.79
N HIS A 109 -4.53 -4.63 -1.48
CA HIS A 109 -5.10 -5.81 -0.82
C HIS A 109 -4.03 -6.61 -0.06
N TRP A 110 -3.54 -6.06 1.04
CA TRP A 110 -2.38 -6.58 1.79
C TRP A 110 -2.76 -7.47 2.99
N GLY A 111 -4.00 -7.95 3.02
CA GLY A 111 -4.55 -8.71 4.15
C GLY A 111 -5.04 -7.79 5.29
N PRO A 112 -5.06 -8.30 6.55
CA PRO A 112 -5.64 -7.60 7.70
C PRO A 112 -5.13 -6.17 7.91
N THR A 113 -3.84 -5.94 7.67
CA THR A 113 -3.19 -4.62 7.78
C THR A 113 -3.87 -3.51 6.94
N ALA A 114 -4.61 -3.87 5.89
CA ALA A 114 -5.25 -2.92 4.99
C ALA A 114 -6.75 -3.24 4.77
N ASP A 115 -7.36 -4.08 5.61
CA ASP A 115 -8.77 -4.47 5.43
C ASP A 115 -9.76 -3.34 5.78
N ASN A 116 -9.29 -2.35 6.56
CA ASN A 116 -10.03 -1.15 6.92
C ASN A 116 -10.00 -0.04 5.86
N VAL A 117 -9.21 -0.19 4.79
CA VAL A 117 -9.06 0.76 3.70
C VAL A 117 -9.36 0.10 2.36
N SER A 118 -10.27 0.70 1.60
CA SER A 118 -10.42 0.40 0.19
C SER A 118 -9.62 1.41 -0.62
N MET A 119 -8.68 0.92 -1.43
CA MET A 119 -7.88 1.74 -2.35
C MET A 119 -7.93 1.17 -3.76
N LEU A 120 -7.98 2.07 -4.74
CA LEU A 120 -7.85 1.73 -6.16
C LEU A 120 -6.57 2.36 -6.74
N LEU A 121 -6.16 1.90 -7.91
CA LEU A 121 -5.06 2.49 -8.68
C LEU A 121 -5.53 2.83 -10.09
N PHE A 122 -5.43 4.12 -10.46
CA PHE A 122 -5.54 4.57 -11.85
C PHE A 122 -4.17 5.04 -12.33
N ARG A 123 -3.78 4.64 -13.55
CA ARG A 123 -2.50 4.99 -14.18
C ARG A 123 -2.77 5.85 -15.41
N GLU A 124 -2.35 7.11 -15.39
CA GLU A 124 -2.55 8.04 -16.51
C GLU A 124 -1.28 8.85 -16.76
N ALA A 125 -0.74 8.77 -17.98
CA ALA A 125 0.44 9.52 -18.43
C ALA A 125 1.64 9.43 -17.45
N GLY A 126 1.92 8.23 -16.92
CA GLY A 126 3.04 8.00 -15.99
C GLY A 126 2.76 8.44 -14.54
N THR A 127 1.51 8.83 -14.23
CA THR A 127 1.06 9.22 -12.90
C THR A 127 0.14 8.16 -12.31
N ALA A 128 0.43 7.74 -11.09
CA ALA A 128 -0.44 6.91 -10.27
C ALA A 128 -1.38 7.81 -9.45
N TYR A 129 -2.68 7.53 -9.57
CA TYR A 129 -3.73 8.11 -8.74
C TYR A 129 -4.28 7.01 -7.84
N LEU A 130 -4.19 7.23 -6.53
CA LEU A 130 -4.57 6.29 -5.49
C LEU A 130 -5.75 6.87 -4.70
N PRO A 131 -7.00 6.78 -5.20
CA PRO A 131 -8.16 7.12 -4.40
C PRO A 131 -8.43 6.05 -3.36
N PHE A 132 -8.81 6.48 -2.15
CA PHE A 132 -9.15 5.58 -1.06
C PHE A 132 -10.20 6.14 -0.10
N SER A 133 -10.84 5.24 0.63
CA SER A 133 -11.71 5.57 1.77
C SER A 133 -11.64 4.48 2.85
N PHE A 134 -12.05 4.84 4.07
CA PHE A 134 -12.15 3.90 5.19
C PHE A 134 -13.49 3.18 5.19
N CYS A 135 -13.47 1.86 5.38
CA CYS A 135 -14.64 0.99 5.25
C CYS A 135 -15.33 0.65 6.59
N TRP A 136 -14.72 0.97 7.73
CA TRP A 136 -15.22 0.64 9.08
C TRP A 136 -15.30 1.86 10.00
N PRO A 137 -16.26 1.89 10.95
CA PRO A 137 -16.71 3.10 11.67
C PRO A 137 -15.77 3.65 12.75
N VAL A 138 -14.49 3.29 12.75
CA VAL A 138 -13.55 3.70 13.82
C VAL A 138 -12.99 5.12 13.59
N ARG A 139 -13.40 5.81 12.51
CA ARG A 139 -12.81 7.09 12.08
C ARG A 139 -13.84 8.17 11.76
N ALA A 140 -13.49 9.41 12.12
CA ALA A 140 -14.29 10.61 11.80
C ALA A 140 -14.36 10.88 10.29
N GLU A 141 -13.40 10.34 9.53
CA GLU A 141 -13.25 10.51 8.09
C GLU A 141 -14.07 9.49 7.26
N LEU A 142 -14.97 8.73 7.90
CA LEU A 142 -15.81 7.76 7.19
C LEU A 142 -16.66 8.44 6.11
N GLY A 143 -16.66 7.87 4.90
CA GLY A 143 -17.38 8.42 3.73
C GLY A 143 -16.61 9.51 2.97
N GLN A 144 -15.47 9.98 3.49
CA GLN A 144 -14.56 10.83 2.73
C GLN A 144 -13.72 9.99 1.76
N VAL A 145 -13.51 10.53 0.56
CA VAL A 145 -12.59 9.97 -0.43
C VAL A 145 -11.36 10.87 -0.48
N PHE A 146 -10.20 10.27 -0.23
CA PHE A 146 -8.90 10.92 -0.37
C PHE A 146 -8.25 10.47 -1.67
N VAL A 147 -7.35 11.27 -2.21
CA VAL A 147 -6.61 10.95 -3.44
C VAL A 147 -5.14 11.26 -3.23
N ALA A 148 -4.31 10.23 -3.22
CA ALA A 148 -2.87 10.40 -3.35
C ALA A 148 -2.48 10.41 -4.83
N GLN A 149 -1.52 11.27 -5.17
CA GLN A 149 -1.01 11.41 -6.52
C GLN A 149 0.52 11.45 -6.49
N LEU A 150 1.15 10.63 -7.32
CA LEU A 150 2.60 10.55 -7.48
C LEU A 150 2.99 9.90 -8.81
N PRO A 151 4.22 10.11 -9.30
CA PRO A 151 4.72 9.35 -10.44
C PRO A 151 4.69 7.84 -10.20
N GLU A 152 4.39 7.05 -11.23
CA GLU A 152 4.31 5.58 -11.11
C GLU A 152 5.65 4.96 -10.68
N TRP A 153 6.76 5.49 -11.20
CA TRP A 153 8.10 5.05 -10.84
C TRP A 153 8.40 5.27 -9.36
N GLU A 154 7.85 6.34 -8.77
CA GLU A 154 8.06 6.67 -7.37
C GLU A 154 7.26 5.70 -6.48
N LEU A 155 6.00 5.43 -6.84
CA LEU A 155 5.20 4.41 -6.15
C LEU A 155 5.89 3.05 -6.20
N ALA A 156 6.39 2.64 -7.38
CA ALA A 156 7.10 1.38 -7.55
C ALA A 156 8.38 1.32 -6.69
N ALA A 157 9.16 2.40 -6.64
CA ALA A 157 10.36 2.49 -5.81
C ALA A 157 10.04 2.36 -4.31
N VAL A 158 9.03 3.08 -3.80
CA VAL A 158 8.63 2.98 -2.39
C VAL A 158 8.24 1.55 -2.01
N LEU A 159 7.43 0.88 -2.83
CA LEU A 159 6.99 -0.49 -2.59
C LEU A 159 8.15 -1.49 -2.66
N HIS A 160 9.00 -1.34 -3.68
CA HIS A 160 10.17 -2.19 -3.88
C HIS A 160 11.16 -2.07 -2.71
N ASP A 161 11.54 -0.85 -2.33
CA ASP A 161 12.55 -0.61 -1.30
C ASP A 161 12.04 -1.03 0.07
N THR A 162 10.75 -0.85 0.33
CA THR A 162 10.11 -1.36 1.55
C THR A 162 10.15 -2.89 1.58
N ALA A 163 9.77 -3.57 0.50
CA ALA A 163 9.79 -5.03 0.43
C ALA A 163 11.21 -5.58 0.59
N TRP A 164 12.18 -4.93 -0.04
CA TRP A 164 13.59 -5.29 0.05
C TRP A 164 14.11 -5.14 1.48
N ALA A 165 13.84 -4.00 2.13
CA ALA A 165 14.25 -3.76 3.51
C ALA A 165 13.67 -4.79 4.48
N LEU A 166 12.37 -5.07 4.35
CA LEU A 166 11.69 -6.08 5.16
C LEU A 166 12.29 -7.49 4.97
N MET A 167 12.51 -7.90 3.71
CA MET A 167 13.07 -9.22 3.41
C MET A 167 14.51 -9.37 3.87
N TRP A 168 15.33 -8.32 3.71
CA TRP A 168 16.72 -8.34 4.14
C TRP A 168 16.83 -8.45 5.66
N ASP A 169 16.07 -7.63 6.38
CA ASP A 169 16.01 -7.64 7.85
C ASP A 169 15.48 -8.97 8.38
N TRP A 170 14.49 -9.57 7.71
CA TRP A 170 14.00 -10.92 8.06
C TRP A 170 15.04 -12.02 7.80
N ALA A 171 15.73 -11.98 6.65
CA ALA A 171 16.73 -12.98 6.29
C ALA A 171 17.97 -12.92 7.20
N ASP A 172 18.41 -11.72 7.60
CA ASP A 172 19.55 -11.55 8.52
C ASP A 172 19.22 -12.12 9.90
N ARG A 173 18.01 -11.88 10.40
CA ARG A 173 17.56 -12.38 11.72
C ARG A 173 17.22 -13.86 11.73
N SER A 174 16.71 -14.41 10.63
CA SER A 174 16.38 -15.84 10.53
C SER A 174 17.60 -16.76 10.41
N ARG A 175 18.78 -16.22 10.07
CA ARG A 175 20.02 -17.00 9.91
C ARG A 175 20.72 -17.37 11.21
N TRP A 176 20.28 -16.82 12.34
CA TRP A 176 20.91 -17.07 13.65
C TRP A 176 19.86 -17.52 14.65
N PRO A 177 19.85 -18.80 15.08
CA PRO A 177 19.07 -19.18 16.25
C PRO A 177 19.61 -18.39 17.45
N LYS A 178 18.72 -17.67 18.14
CA LYS A 178 19.01 -17.09 19.45
C LYS A 178 19.16 -18.19 20.50
#